data_AF-A0A165UP33-F1
#
_entry.id   AF-A0A165UP33-F1
#
_cell.length_a   1.000
_cell.length_b   1.000
_cell.length_c   1.000
_cell.angle_alpha   90.00
_cell.angle_beta   90.00
_cell.angle_gamma   90.00
#
_symmetry.space_group_name_H-M   'P 1'
#
loop_
_entity.id
_entity.type
_entity.pdbx_description
1 polymer ?
#
loop_
_entity_poly.entity_id
_entity_poly.type
_entity_poly.pdbx_seq_one_letter_code
_entity_poly.pdbx_strand_id
1 'polypeptide(L)'
;MYSRSLLLALLLSVWSGWALADSVQVGWVEDASGEAMILREGETLNAGVLAVLYAGDVLRLAGEDGGLQVMVNGESRALAAADGDFQVPAPEQEGLLAQLAGKVAAVLGGEADQSKTVAAVARGEEGSLGIPLLDLAGAQLAQRDSLYLPWYGGEPPYQVVVLDAFEEVMLADSGQLDAPLASFSGLEAGHRKWVLLLADSKQQLRYEAPLVAAREVPQPPAELGIDALTESGPAMSALWLYTYQDGRWALEALQQLWQLSEGGDELAAGLLAQLH
;
A
#
# COMPACT_ATOMS: atom_id res chain seq x y z
N MET A 1 31.90 54.72 22.05
CA MET A 1 31.01 53.67 22.57
C MET A 1 29.94 53.41 21.52
N TYR A 2 30.15 52.42 20.65
CA TYR A 2 29.17 51.64 19.86
C TYR A 2 30.01 50.72 18.96
N SER A 3 29.50 49.53 18.65
CA SER A 3 30.10 48.50 17.77
C SER A 3 31.01 47.43 18.41
N ARG A 4 30.40 46.59 19.27
CA ARG A 4 30.79 45.17 19.45
C ARG A 4 29.62 44.19 19.26
N SER A 5 28.38 44.69 19.09
CA SER A 5 27.17 43.86 19.03
C SER A 5 26.75 43.44 17.62
N LEU A 6 27.46 43.86 16.57
CA LEU A 6 27.06 43.60 15.18
C LEU A 6 27.75 42.37 14.55
N LEU A 7 28.73 41.77 15.25
CA LEU A 7 29.48 40.61 14.75
C LEU A 7 28.93 39.26 15.22
N LEU A 8 27.97 39.24 16.16
CA LEU A 8 27.34 38.01 16.65
C LEU A 8 26.08 37.60 15.86
N ALA A 9 25.47 38.53 15.11
CA ALA A 9 24.26 38.26 14.34
C ALA A 9 24.54 37.62 12.96
N LEU A 10 25.79 37.59 12.52
CA LEU A 10 26.20 37.08 11.20
C LEU A 10 26.81 35.67 11.26
N LEU A 11 26.96 35.08 12.46
CA LEU A 11 27.44 33.71 12.67
C LEU A 11 26.30 32.69 12.91
N LEU A 12 25.04 33.13 12.96
CA LEU A 12 23.87 32.26 13.17
C LEU A 12 23.08 31.96 11.89
N SER A 13 23.49 32.48 10.72
CA SER A 13 22.76 32.30 9.46
C SER A 13 23.31 31.19 8.55
N VAL A 14 24.23 30.35 9.03
CA VAL A 14 24.82 29.25 8.23
C VAL A 14 24.27 27.87 8.61
N TRP A 15 23.40 27.77 9.63
CA TRP A 15 22.95 26.48 10.18
C TRP A 15 21.48 26.12 9.93
N SER A 16 20.75 26.89 9.12
CA SER A 16 19.30 26.69 8.92
C SER A 16 18.92 26.03 7.58
N GLY A 17 19.90 25.61 6.77
CA GLY A 17 19.66 25.11 5.40
C GLY A 17 19.57 23.59 5.24
N TRP A 18 19.72 22.82 6.32
CA TRP A 18 19.84 21.36 6.28
C TRP A 18 18.86 20.72 7.27
N ALA A 19 17.56 20.88 7.10
CA ALA A 19 16.61 20.20 7.99
C ALA A 19 15.19 20.13 7.42
N LEU A 20 15.04 19.72 6.16
CA LEU A 20 13.82 19.08 5.64
C LEU A 20 14.24 18.26 4.40
N ALA A 21 15.15 17.29 4.59
CA ALA A 21 15.23 16.21 3.63
C ALA A 21 13.99 15.35 3.91
N ASP A 22 12.97 15.53 3.08
CA ASP A 22 11.68 14.87 3.23
C ASP A 22 11.87 13.36 3.37
N SER A 23 11.21 12.77 4.37
CA SER A 23 11.13 11.33 4.63
C SER A 23 10.30 10.62 3.56
N VAL A 24 10.66 10.79 2.29
CA VAL A 24 10.05 10.09 1.16
C VAL A 24 10.66 8.71 1.09
N GLN A 25 9.88 7.70 1.45
CA GLN A 25 10.24 6.31 1.21
C GLN A 25 10.32 6.06 -0.30
N VAL A 26 11.46 5.57 -0.75
CA VAL A 26 11.75 5.36 -2.19
C VAL A 26 12.10 3.91 -2.51
N GLY A 27 12.28 3.06 -1.50
CA GLY A 27 12.77 1.71 -1.74
C GLY A 27 12.87 0.83 -0.51
N TRP A 28 13.44 -0.37 -0.72
CA TRP A 28 13.82 -1.30 0.33
C TRP A 28 15.01 -2.17 -0.09
N VAL A 29 15.66 -2.80 0.89
CA VAL A 29 16.71 -3.81 0.67
C VAL A 29 16.06 -5.16 0.33
N GLU A 30 16.39 -5.74 -0.82
CA GLU A 30 15.90 -7.04 -1.29
C GLU A 30 16.77 -8.19 -0.77
N ASP A 31 18.09 -8.00 -0.77
CA ASP A 31 19.08 -8.95 -0.25
C ASP A 31 20.27 -8.21 0.37
N ALA A 32 20.89 -8.82 1.38
CA ALA A 32 22.05 -8.27 2.06
C ALA A 32 23.03 -9.38 2.45
N SER A 33 24.29 -9.20 2.08
CA SER A 33 25.40 -10.09 2.41
C SER A 33 26.56 -9.29 2.99
N GLY A 34 27.22 -9.86 4.00
CA GLY A 34 28.25 -9.16 4.77
C GLY A 34 27.68 -8.09 5.71
N GLU A 35 28.52 -7.13 6.12
CA GLU A 35 28.10 -6.02 6.95
C GLU A 35 27.65 -4.85 6.05
N ALA A 36 26.39 -4.47 6.14
CA ALA A 36 25.81 -3.39 5.36
C ALA A 36 25.09 -2.40 6.29
N MET A 37 25.23 -1.10 6.01
CA MET A 37 24.73 -0.02 6.86
C MET A 37 23.98 1.02 6.04
N ILE A 38 22.95 1.61 6.65
CA ILE A 38 22.25 2.79 6.15
C ILE A 38 22.66 3.97 7.03
N LEU A 39 23.22 5.01 6.44
CA LEU A 39 23.45 6.27 7.12
C LEU A 39 22.27 7.19 6.82
N ARG A 40 21.50 7.52 7.87
CA ARG A 40 20.31 8.36 7.79
C ARG A 40 20.44 9.48 8.80
N GLU A 41 20.53 10.71 8.31
CA GLU A 41 20.59 11.91 9.18
C GLU A 41 21.67 11.85 10.27
N GLY A 42 22.80 11.17 9.98
CA GLY A 42 23.90 10.98 10.91
C GLY A 42 23.76 9.79 11.85
N GLU A 43 22.61 9.10 11.86
CA GLU A 43 22.44 7.80 12.49
C GLU A 43 22.91 6.67 11.58
N THR A 44 23.39 5.59 12.18
CA THR A 44 23.80 4.38 11.46
C THR A 44 22.86 3.24 11.79
N LEU A 45 22.16 2.75 10.78
CA LEU A 45 21.20 1.66 10.87
C LEU A 45 21.76 0.42 10.15
N ASN A 46 21.29 -0.76 10.52
CA ASN A 46 21.64 -1.99 9.82
C ASN A 46 20.85 -2.08 8.50
N ALA A 47 21.53 -2.34 7.38
CA ALA A 47 20.90 -2.54 6.07
C ALA A 47 20.52 -4.02 5.85
N GLY A 48 19.62 -4.52 6.70
CA GLY A 48 19.09 -5.88 6.57
C GLY A 48 18.02 -5.99 5.48
N VAL A 49 17.69 -7.23 5.09
CA VAL A 49 16.59 -7.51 4.16
C VAL A 49 15.29 -6.87 4.66
N LEU A 50 14.55 -6.22 3.74
CA LEU A 50 13.38 -5.38 3.96
C LEU A 50 13.61 -4.06 4.72
N ALA A 51 14.86 -3.66 4.96
CA ALA A 51 15.13 -2.33 5.50
C ALA A 51 14.62 -1.26 4.51
N VAL A 52 13.78 -0.36 5.02
CA VAL A 52 13.15 0.70 4.23
C VAL A 52 14.16 1.79 3.91
N LEU A 53 14.20 2.20 2.63
CA LEU A 53 15.10 3.23 2.12
C LEU A 53 14.33 4.52 1.85
N TYR A 54 14.92 5.62 2.26
CA TYR A 54 14.40 6.97 2.08
C TYR A 54 15.33 7.77 1.17
N ALA A 55 14.75 8.73 0.45
CA ALA A 55 15.51 9.71 -0.31
C ALA A 55 16.56 10.39 0.60
N GLY A 56 17.82 10.38 0.19
CA GLY A 56 18.90 10.97 0.99
C GLY A 56 19.62 9.99 1.94
N ASP A 57 19.16 8.74 2.07
CA ASP A 57 19.93 7.70 2.75
C ASP A 57 21.26 7.45 2.02
N VAL A 58 22.29 7.05 2.76
CA VAL A 58 23.56 6.55 2.19
C VAL A 58 23.74 5.08 2.56
N LEU A 59 23.84 4.21 1.56
CA LEU A 59 24.15 2.81 1.77
C LEU A 59 25.65 2.61 1.73
N ARG A 60 26.18 1.95 2.76
CA ARG A 60 27.60 1.64 2.89
C ARG A 60 27.79 0.16 3.21
N LEU A 61 28.65 -0.48 2.43
CA LEU A 61 29.08 -1.86 2.63
C LEU A 61 30.40 -1.87 3.40
N ALA A 62 30.45 -2.60 4.50
CA ALA A 62 31.64 -2.85 5.30
C ALA A 62 32.20 -4.24 4.95
N GLY A 63 33.42 -4.25 4.42
CA GLY A 63 34.13 -5.48 4.01
C GLY A 63 34.09 -5.74 2.51
N GLU A 64 35.17 -6.33 1.98
CA GLU A 64 35.38 -6.53 0.54
C GLU A 64 34.35 -7.49 -0.10
N ASP A 65 33.77 -8.40 0.68
CA ASP A 65 32.78 -9.39 0.23
C ASP A 65 31.33 -8.92 0.46
N GLY A 66 31.10 -7.67 0.90
CA GLY A 66 29.78 -7.14 1.15
C GLY A 66 29.00 -6.86 -0.14
N GLY A 67 27.71 -7.22 -0.14
CA GLY A 67 26.81 -6.99 -1.27
C GLY A 67 25.39 -6.65 -0.81
N LEU A 68 24.74 -5.73 -1.51
CA LEU A 68 23.34 -5.36 -1.32
C LEU A 68 22.60 -5.49 -2.64
N GLN A 69 21.40 -6.05 -2.62
CA GLN A 69 20.43 -5.88 -3.69
C GLN A 69 19.31 -4.99 -3.15
N VAL A 70 19.00 -3.90 -3.85
CA VAL A 70 18.03 -2.90 -3.40
C VAL A 70 17.03 -2.59 -4.50
N MET A 71 15.77 -2.39 -4.13
CA MET A 71 14.74 -1.82 -4.99
C MET A 71 14.65 -0.33 -4.67
N VAL A 72 14.99 0.56 -5.60
CA VAL A 72 14.94 2.02 -5.40
C VAL A 72 14.26 2.67 -6.59
N ASN A 73 13.21 3.45 -6.33
CA ASN A 73 12.39 4.10 -7.36
C ASN A 73 11.87 3.12 -8.44
N GLY A 74 11.59 1.86 -8.06
CA GLY A 74 11.11 0.82 -8.98
C GLY A 74 12.20 0.12 -9.81
N GLU A 75 13.47 0.45 -9.59
CA GLU A 75 14.60 -0.25 -10.21
C GLU A 75 15.34 -1.13 -9.19
N SER A 76 15.58 -2.39 -9.52
CA SER A 76 16.49 -3.25 -8.75
C SER A 76 17.93 -2.90 -9.10
N ARG A 77 18.77 -2.70 -8.08
CA ARG A 77 20.20 -2.40 -8.20
C ARG A 77 21.00 -3.30 -7.28
N ALA A 78 22.04 -3.92 -7.84
CA ALA A 78 23.06 -4.62 -7.07
C ALA A 78 24.19 -3.64 -6.76
N LEU A 79 24.60 -3.59 -5.49
CA LEU A 79 25.70 -2.77 -4.98
C LEU A 79 26.76 -3.70 -4.38
N ALA A 80 28.01 -3.50 -4.75
CA ALA A 80 29.16 -4.20 -4.18
C ALA A 80 30.05 -3.21 -3.42
N ALA A 81 30.85 -3.71 -2.48
CA ALA A 81 31.74 -2.86 -1.68
C ALA A 81 32.71 -2.01 -2.52
N ALA A 82 33.08 -2.50 -3.71
CA ALA A 82 33.94 -1.77 -4.66
C ALA A 82 33.28 -0.52 -5.26
N ASP A 83 31.95 -0.42 -5.24
CA ASP A 83 31.20 0.73 -5.78
C ASP A 83 31.24 1.94 -4.84
N GLY A 84 31.64 1.73 -3.57
CA GLY A 84 31.69 2.76 -2.53
C GLY A 84 30.31 3.08 -1.95
N ASP A 85 30.17 4.29 -1.42
CA ASP A 85 28.91 4.74 -0.82
C ASP A 85 27.87 5.02 -1.91
N PHE A 86 26.68 4.42 -1.76
CA PHE A 86 25.55 4.69 -2.65
C PHE A 86 24.57 5.65 -2.01
N GLN A 87 24.47 6.86 -2.56
CA GLN A 87 23.46 7.83 -2.17
C GLN A 87 22.11 7.43 -2.78
N VAL A 88 21.12 7.15 -1.94
CA VAL A 88 19.75 6.85 -2.38
C VAL A 88 19.17 8.13 -3.01
N PRO A 89 18.90 8.14 -4.33
CA PRO A 89 18.42 9.33 -5.01
C PRO A 89 17.00 9.66 -4.53
N ALA A 90 16.71 10.96 -4.45
CA ALA A 90 15.31 11.41 -4.46
C ALA A 90 14.63 10.84 -5.71
N PRO A 91 13.33 10.51 -5.65
CA PRO A 91 12.63 10.14 -6.87
C PRO A 91 12.80 11.31 -7.84
N GLU A 92 13.24 11.03 -9.07
CA GLU A 92 13.07 12.02 -10.12
C GLU A 92 11.59 12.40 -10.09
N GLN A 93 11.27 13.69 -10.17
CA GLN A 93 9.89 14.16 -10.27
C GLN A 93 9.30 13.77 -11.64
N GLU A 94 9.44 12.52 -12.05
CA GLU A 94 8.45 11.88 -12.87
C GLU A 94 7.16 11.92 -12.05
N GLY A 95 6.20 12.70 -12.53
CA GLY A 95 4.97 13.00 -11.80
C GLY A 95 4.36 11.72 -11.25
N LEU A 96 3.76 11.78 -10.08
CA LEU A 96 3.21 10.61 -9.38
C LEU A 96 2.33 9.70 -10.29
N LEU A 97 1.74 10.23 -11.36
CA LEU A 97 1.07 9.43 -12.40
C LEU A 97 2.00 8.40 -13.08
N ALA A 98 3.26 8.71 -13.33
CA ALA A 98 4.28 7.78 -13.83
C ALA A 98 4.69 6.76 -12.76
N GLN A 99 4.73 7.14 -11.48
CA GLN A 99 4.99 6.19 -10.38
C GLN A 99 3.80 5.27 -10.11
N LEU A 100 2.58 5.80 -10.17
CA LEU A 100 1.35 5.01 -10.15
C LEU A 100 1.28 4.12 -11.39
N ALA A 101 1.59 4.64 -12.58
CA ALA A 101 1.67 3.87 -13.80
C ALA A 101 2.78 2.81 -13.76
N GLY A 102 3.89 3.05 -13.07
CA GLY A 102 4.99 2.11 -12.87
C GLY A 102 4.66 1.03 -11.85
N LYS A 103 4.00 1.38 -10.73
CA LYS A 103 3.46 0.41 -9.76
C LYS A 103 2.34 -0.43 -10.36
N VAL A 104 1.46 0.22 -11.13
CA VAL A 104 0.45 -0.45 -11.96
C VAL A 104 1.18 -1.32 -12.96
N ALA A 105 2.06 -0.82 -13.81
CA ALA A 105 2.78 -1.62 -14.80
C ALA A 105 3.61 -2.76 -14.19
N ALA A 106 4.12 -2.63 -12.96
CA ALA A 106 4.78 -3.72 -12.24
C ALA A 106 3.77 -4.79 -11.78
N VAL A 107 2.56 -4.39 -11.38
CA VAL A 107 1.43 -5.27 -11.10
C VAL A 107 0.86 -5.89 -12.39
N LEU A 108 0.76 -5.12 -13.49
CA LEU A 108 0.22 -5.49 -14.79
C LEU A 108 1.21 -6.31 -15.65
N GLY A 109 2.51 -6.10 -15.46
CA GLY A 109 3.55 -6.42 -16.44
C GLY A 109 4.26 -7.75 -16.22
N GLY A 110 4.00 -8.46 -15.13
CA GLY A 110 4.44 -9.85 -14.92
C GLY A 110 5.96 -10.15 -14.94
N GLU A 111 6.83 -9.17 -15.20
CA GLU A 111 8.27 -9.37 -15.44
C GLU A 111 9.22 -8.67 -14.45
N ALA A 112 8.71 -8.18 -13.31
CA ALA A 112 9.58 -7.81 -12.19
C ALA A 112 9.59 -8.95 -11.15
N ASP A 113 10.76 -9.54 -10.98
CA ASP A 113 11.07 -10.73 -10.18
C ASP A 113 10.37 -10.73 -8.80
N GLN A 114 9.45 -11.69 -8.62
CA GLN A 114 8.90 -12.22 -7.36
C GLN A 114 8.82 -11.28 -6.13
N SER A 115 7.93 -10.28 -6.15
CA SER A 115 7.40 -9.72 -4.90
C SER A 115 6.32 -10.65 -4.32
N LYS A 116 6.75 -11.49 -3.37
CA LYS A 116 5.99 -12.52 -2.64
C LYS A 116 4.79 -12.02 -1.84
N THR A 117 4.43 -10.73 -1.90
CA THR A 117 3.35 -10.16 -1.09
C THR A 117 2.06 -9.93 -1.88
N VAL A 118 2.15 -9.68 -3.19
CA VAL A 118 0.94 -9.39 -4.03
C VAL A 118 0.53 -10.63 -4.85
N ALA A 119 1.49 -11.41 -5.36
CA ALA A 119 1.18 -12.67 -6.04
C ALA A 119 0.70 -13.78 -5.07
N ALA A 120 1.05 -13.69 -3.78
CA ALA A 120 0.56 -14.60 -2.74
C ALA A 120 -0.90 -14.32 -2.35
N VAL A 121 -1.38 -13.08 -2.55
CA VAL A 121 -2.77 -12.68 -2.35
C VAL A 121 -3.69 -13.29 -3.42
N ALA A 122 -3.23 -13.44 -4.66
CA ALA A 122 -4.03 -14.03 -5.75
C ALA A 122 -3.91 -15.57 -5.86
N ARG A 123 -2.86 -16.17 -5.28
CA ARG A 123 -2.65 -17.64 -5.28
C ARG A 123 -2.62 -18.17 -3.86
N GLY A 124 -3.77 -18.20 -3.20
CA GLY A 124 -3.92 -19.02 -2.00
C GLY A 124 -3.51 -20.48 -2.29
N GLU A 125 -3.04 -21.19 -1.26
CA GLU A 125 -2.88 -22.65 -1.37
C GLU A 125 -4.17 -23.22 -1.94
N GLU A 126 -4.07 -24.00 -3.01
CA GLU A 126 -5.22 -24.51 -3.76
C GLU A 126 -6.20 -25.19 -2.79
N GLY A 127 -7.39 -24.60 -2.60
CA GLY A 127 -8.42 -25.07 -1.67
C GLY A 127 -8.50 -24.36 -0.31
N SER A 128 -7.57 -23.48 0.05
CA SER A 128 -7.70 -22.64 1.26
C SER A 128 -8.70 -21.51 1.00
N LEU A 129 -9.69 -21.39 1.88
CA LEU A 129 -10.65 -20.28 1.88
C LEU A 129 -9.91 -19.03 2.37
N GLY A 130 -10.15 -17.85 1.78
CA GLY A 130 -9.46 -16.64 2.22
C GLY A 130 -9.91 -15.32 1.60
N ILE A 131 -9.80 -14.23 2.36
CA ILE A 131 -9.99 -12.86 1.88
C ILE A 131 -8.67 -12.10 2.09
N PRO A 132 -7.78 -12.15 1.10
CA PRO A 132 -6.40 -11.71 1.29
C PRO A 132 -6.29 -10.21 1.57
N LEU A 133 -7.24 -9.43 1.06
CA LEU A 133 -7.29 -7.97 1.26
C LEU A 133 -7.61 -7.60 2.72
N LEU A 134 -8.22 -8.50 3.47
CA LEU A 134 -8.50 -8.33 4.90
C LEU A 134 -7.40 -8.94 5.79
N ASP A 135 -6.50 -9.75 5.23
CA ASP A 135 -5.31 -10.27 5.92
C ASP A 135 -4.18 -9.23 5.99
N LEU A 136 -4.28 -8.15 5.23
CA LEU A 136 -3.32 -7.04 5.30
C LEU A 136 -3.36 -6.39 6.69
N ALA A 137 -2.18 -6.24 7.30
CA ALA A 137 -2.06 -5.69 8.64
C ALA A 137 -2.64 -4.27 8.72
N GLY A 138 -3.78 -4.15 9.40
CA GLY A 138 -4.49 -2.89 9.56
C GLY A 138 -5.39 -2.50 8.39
N ALA A 139 -5.90 -3.49 7.63
CA ALA A 139 -6.94 -3.28 6.63
C ALA A 139 -8.10 -2.43 7.17
N GLN A 140 -8.54 -1.46 6.37
CA GLN A 140 -9.61 -0.53 6.69
C GLN A 140 -10.69 -0.60 5.60
N LEU A 141 -11.92 -0.34 6.02
CA LEU A 141 -13.07 -0.35 5.15
C LEU A 141 -13.83 0.96 5.33
N ALA A 142 -14.20 1.61 4.23
CA ALA A 142 -15.07 2.75 4.32
C ALA A 142 -16.52 2.31 4.52
N GLN A 143 -17.28 3.13 5.22
CA GLN A 143 -18.72 2.98 5.29
C GLN A 143 -19.36 3.34 3.94
N ARG A 144 -20.27 2.48 3.48
CA ARG A 144 -20.92 2.51 2.16
C ARG A 144 -22.26 1.80 2.23
N ASP A 145 -23.16 2.15 1.32
CA ASP A 145 -24.50 1.54 1.26
C ASP A 145 -24.46 0.09 0.79
N SER A 146 -23.48 -0.25 -0.06
CA SER A 146 -23.26 -1.60 -0.59
C SER A 146 -21.81 -2.02 -0.43
N LEU A 147 -21.58 -3.26 0.03
CA LEU A 147 -20.27 -3.89 0.18
C LEU A 147 -20.17 -5.09 -0.75
N TYR A 148 -19.12 -5.10 -1.57
CA TYR A 148 -18.77 -6.24 -2.42
C TYR A 148 -17.54 -6.91 -1.83
N LEU A 149 -17.65 -8.22 -1.60
CA LEU A 149 -16.64 -8.97 -0.89
C LEU A 149 -16.27 -10.24 -1.69
N PRO A 150 -15.16 -10.22 -2.43
CA PRO A 150 -14.62 -11.40 -3.07
C PRO A 150 -13.83 -12.23 -2.06
N TRP A 151 -13.75 -13.53 -2.29
CA TRP A 151 -12.76 -14.40 -1.67
C TRP A 151 -12.18 -15.38 -2.68
N TYR A 152 -11.20 -16.16 -2.27
CA TYR A 152 -10.67 -17.26 -3.05
C TYR A 152 -10.87 -18.59 -2.31
N GLY A 153 -10.82 -19.68 -3.08
CA GLY A 153 -10.86 -21.06 -2.59
C GLY A 153 -12.11 -21.43 -1.79
N GLY A 154 -11.96 -22.49 -0.99
CA GLY A 154 -13.06 -23.14 -0.28
C GLY A 154 -13.98 -24.00 -1.16
N GLU A 155 -14.97 -24.61 -0.52
CA GLU A 155 -15.98 -25.43 -1.21
C GLU A 155 -17.40 -25.00 -0.81
N PRO A 156 -18.26 -24.66 -1.80
CA PRO A 156 -19.63 -24.27 -1.51
C PRO A 156 -20.38 -25.41 -0.78
N PRO A 157 -21.42 -25.09 0.00
CA PRO A 157 -22.04 -23.77 0.11
C PRO A 157 -21.26 -22.82 1.03
N TYR A 158 -21.10 -21.57 0.60
CA TYR A 158 -20.50 -20.54 1.44
C TYR A 158 -21.55 -19.85 2.31
N GLN A 159 -21.11 -19.38 3.48
CA GLN A 159 -21.87 -18.54 4.37
C GLN A 159 -21.03 -17.32 4.74
N VAL A 160 -21.63 -16.14 4.61
CA VAL A 160 -20.97 -14.88 4.94
C VAL A 160 -21.85 -14.09 5.88
N VAL A 161 -21.29 -13.75 7.04
CA VAL A 161 -21.98 -13.00 8.08
C VAL A 161 -21.15 -11.80 8.46
N VAL A 162 -21.78 -10.63 8.45
CA VAL A 162 -21.22 -9.38 8.96
C VAL A 162 -21.85 -9.13 10.33
N LEU A 163 -20.99 -9.09 11.34
CA LEU A 163 -21.36 -8.74 12.70
C LEU A 163 -20.82 -7.35 13.06
N ASP A 164 -21.48 -6.70 14.01
CA ASP A 164 -20.97 -5.48 14.61
C ASP A 164 -19.93 -5.75 15.71
N ALA A 165 -19.52 -4.69 16.41
CA ALA A 165 -18.56 -4.76 17.51
C ALA A 165 -19.08 -5.54 18.75
N PHE A 166 -20.39 -5.77 18.85
CA PHE A 166 -21.06 -6.53 19.91
C PHE A 166 -21.41 -7.96 19.47
N GLU A 167 -20.93 -8.37 18.29
CA GLU A 167 -21.23 -9.65 17.66
C GLU A 167 -22.72 -9.84 17.31
N GLU A 168 -23.46 -8.74 17.19
CA GLU A 168 -24.82 -8.77 16.67
C GLU A 168 -24.77 -8.88 15.15
N VAL A 169 -25.60 -9.78 14.60
CA VAL A 169 -25.70 -9.97 13.14
C VAL A 169 -26.28 -8.71 12.52
N MET A 170 -25.42 -7.96 11.82
CA MET A 170 -25.85 -6.80 11.05
C MET A 170 -26.45 -7.27 9.73
N LEU A 171 -25.72 -8.14 9.04
CA LEU A 171 -26.10 -8.68 7.75
C LEU A 171 -25.65 -10.14 7.69
N ALA A 172 -26.52 -10.99 7.16
CA ALA A 172 -26.18 -12.36 6.85
C ALA A 172 -26.71 -12.63 5.45
N ASP A 173 -25.83 -13.07 4.56
CA ASP A 173 -26.30 -13.75 3.38
C ASP A 173 -26.57 -15.20 3.80
N SER A 174 -27.86 -15.47 4.04
CA SER A 174 -28.32 -16.81 4.43
C SER A 174 -28.59 -17.71 3.23
N GLY A 175 -28.45 -17.17 2.00
CA GLY A 175 -28.36 -17.97 0.80
C GLY A 175 -27.06 -18.77 0.84
N GLN A 176 -27.15 -20.09 0.67
CA GLN A 176 -25.98 -20.88 0.34
C GLN A 176 -25.39 -20.30 -0.96
N LEU A 177 -24.28 -19.57 -0.84
CA LEU A 177 -23.65 -18.97 -2.00
C LEU A 177 -22.87 -20.07 -2.72
N ASP A 178 -23.10 -20.18 -4.03
CA ASP A 178 -22.37 -21.09 -4.91
C ASP A 178 -21.15 -20.41 -5.56
N ALA A 179 -21.06 -19.08 -5.46
CA ALA A 179 -19.98 -18.26 -6.01
C ALA A 179 -19.16 -17.58 -4.91
N PRO A 180 -17.85 -17.35 -5.13
CA PRO A 180 -16.96 -16.76 -4.13
C PRO A 180 -17.07 -15.22 -4.05
N LEU A 181 -18.30 -14.72 -4.01
CA LEU A 181 -18.63 -13.30 -3.98
C LEU A 181 -19.91 -13.10 -3.17
N ALA A 182 -19.85 -12.19 -2.20
CA ALA A 182 -21.01 -11.73 -1.46
C ALA A 182 -21.22 -10.23 -1.71
N SER A 183 -22.49 -9.83 -1.81
CA SER A 183 -22.90 -8.44 -1.91
C SER A 183 -23.87 -8.12 -0.79
N PHE A 184 -23.53 -7.13 0.03
CA PHE A 184 -24.35 -6.68 1.13
C PHE A 184 -24.87 -5.29 0.85
N SER A 185 -26.08 -4.98 1.31
CA SER A 185 -26.62 -3.62 1.28
C SER A 185 -27.18 -3.23 2.65
N GLY A 186 -27.28 -1.93 2.92
CA GLY A 186 -27.85 -1.42 4.17
C GLY A 186 -26.88 -1.46 5.36
N LEU A 187 -25.59 -1.29 5.10
CA LEU A 187 -24.57 -1.14 6.15
C LEU A 187 -24.71 0.25 6.80
N GLU A 188 -25.51 0.32 7.87
CA GLU A 188 -25.84 1.58 8.54
C GLU A 188 -24.63 2.29 9.19
N ALA A 189 -24.75 3.61 9.31
CA ALA A 189 -23.75 4.47 9.95
C ALA A 189 -23.78 4.33 11.46
N GLY A 190 -22.63 4.04 12.07
CA GLY A 190 -22.47 4.10 13.53
C GLY A 190 -21.57 3.04 14.12
N HIS A 191 -21.30 1.96 13.39
CA HIS A 191 -20.41 0.90 13.86
C HIS A 191 -18.96 1.28 13.59
N ARG A 192 -18.08 1.06 14.59
CA ARG A 192 -16.64 1.41 14.50
C ARG A 192 -15.77 0.24 14.02
N LYS A 193 -16.35 -0.95 13.97
CA LYS A 193 -15.65 -2.19 13.67
C LYS A 193 -16.65 -3.17 13.09
N TRP A 194 -16.24 -3.89 12.06
CA TRP A 194 -16.94 -5.06 11.57
C TRP A 194 -16.15 -6.31 11.87
N VAL A 195 -16.90 -7.37 12.13
CA VAL A 195 -16.41 -8.74 12.17
C VAL A 195 -17.06 -9.45 11.01
N LEU A 196 -16.24 -9.97 10.11
CA LEU A 196 -16.70 -10.77 9.00
C LEU A 196 -16.40 -12.23 9.30
N LEU A 197 -17.43 -13.06 9.26
CA LEU A 197 -17.32 -14.51 9.29
C LEU A 197 -17.54 -15.05 7.88
N LEU A 198 -16.54 -15.75 7.35
CA LEU A 198 -16.61 -16.45 6.07
C LEU A 198 -16.47 -17.95 6.36
N ALA A 199 -17.47 -18.74 6.02
CA ALA A 199 -17.46 -20.19 6.23
C ALA A 199 -17.78 -20.94 4.94
N ASP A 200 -17.26 -22.14 4.84
CA ASP A 200 -17.57 -23.13 3.81
C ASP A 200 -17.91 -24.48 4.47
N SER A 201 -17.99 -25.57 3.71
CA SER A 201 -18.31 -26.90 4.27
C SER A 201 -17.22 -27.51 5.18
N LYS A 202 -16.01 -26.94 5.20
CA LYS A 202 -14.81 -27.48 5.87
C LYS A 202 -14.26 -26.59 6.96
N GLN A 203 -14.36 -25.27 6.81
CA GLN A 203 -13.69 -24.29 7.67
C GLN A 203 -14.51 -23.02 7.85
N GLN A 204 -14.15 -22.26 8.88
CA GLN A 204 -14.67 -20.93 9.16
C GLN A 204 -13.52 -19.99 9.47
N LEU A 205 -13.53 -18.84 8.84
CA LEU A 205 -12.56 -17.75 8.99
C LEU A 205 -13.24 -16.54 9.58
N ARG A 206 -12.47 -15.76 10.32
CA ARG A 206 -12.91 -14.53 10.97
C ARG A 206 -11.94 -13.42 10.61
N TYR A 207 -12.47 -12.35 10.03
CA TYR A 207 -11.75 -11.14 9.72
C TYR A 207 -12.30 -9.99 10.55
N GLU A 208 -11.44 -9.07 10.92
CA GLU A 208 -11.81 -7.89 11.68
C GLU A 208 -11.20 -6.67 11.01
N ALA A 209 -12.05 -5.70 10.65
CA ALA A 209 -11.61 -4.46 10.04
C ALA A 209 -12.31 -3.27 10.74
N PRO A 210 -11.58 -2.19 11.06
CA PRO A 210 -12.20 -0.94 11.45
C PRO A 210 -13.08 -0.44 10.30
N LEU A 211 -14.29 -0.01 10.66
CA LEU A 211 -15.13 0.73 9.73
C LEU A 211 -14.87 2.21 9.92
N VAL A 212 -14.50 2.87 8.83
CA VAL A 212 -14.16 4.28 8.81
C VAL A 212 -15.27 5.05 8.09
N ALA A 213 -15.62 6.25 8.57
CA ALA A 213 -16.64 7.04 7.90
C ALA A 213 -16.21 7.39 6.46
N ALA A 214 -17.13 7.44 5.50
CA ALA A 214 -16.79 7.73 4.10
C ALA A 214 -15.99 9.05 3.93
N ARG A 215 -16.28 10.07 4.74
CA ARG A 215 -15.56 11.36 4.75
C ARG A 215 -14.14 11.30 5.33
N GLU A 216 -13.82 10.22 6.04
CA GLU A 216 -12.51 9.97 6.65
C GLU A 216 -11.63 9.09 5.74
N VAL A 217 -12.17 8.61 4.61
CA VAL A 217 -11.38 7.96 3.58
C VAL A 217 -10.36 8.95 3.03
N PRO A 218 -9.06 8.59 3.04
CA PRO A 218 -8.00 9.44 2.52
C PRO A 218 -8.33 9.89 1.09
N GLN A 219 -8.09 11.17 0.83
CA GLN A 219 -8.18 11.73 -0.51
C GLN A 219 -6.77 11.90 -1.07
N PRO A 220 -6.57 11.72 -2.38
CA PRO A 220 -5.30 12.01 -3.00
C PRO A 220 -4.91 13.48 -2.74
N PRO A 221 -3.62 13.77 -2.48
CA PRO A 221 -3.13 15.15 -2.39
C PRO A 221 -3.48 15.94 -3.65
N ALA A 222 -3.86 17.22 -3.48
CA ALA A 222 -4.28 18.07 -4.59
C ALA A 222 -3.16 18.27 -5.63
N GLU A 223 -1.90 18.17 -5.18
CA GLU A 223 -0.69 18.28 -6.00
C GLU A 223 -0.60 17.18 -7.06
N LEU A 224 -1.34 16.08 -6.90
CA LEU A 224 -1.39 15.00 -7.89
C LEU A 224 -2.19 15.37 -9.13
N GLY A 225 -3.01 16.43 -9.06
CA GLY A 225 -3.81 16.89 -10.19
C GLY A 225 -4.85 15.86 -10.68
N ILE A 226 -5.19 14.86 -9.85
CA ILE A 226 -6.17 13.82 -10.21
C ILE A 226 -7.53 14.44 -10.51
N ASP A 227 -7.92 15.48 -9.77
CA ASP A 227 -9.16 16.24 -10.00
C ASP A 227 -9.20 16.93 -11.38
N ALA A 228 -8.06 17.17 -12.01
CA ALA A 228 -8.00 17.72 -13.36
C ALA A 228 -8.26 16.66 -14.45
N LEU A 229 -8.20 15.37 -14.11
CA LEU A 229 -8.52 14.26 -14.99
C LEU A 229 -10.03 14.00 -14.92
N THR A 230 -10.83 14.75 -15.67
CA THR A 230 -12.31 14.70 -15.52
C THR A 230 -12.92 13.31 -15.69
N GLU A 231 -12.41 12.51 -16.64
CA GLU A 231 -12.95 11.16 -16.90
C GLU A 231 -12.21 10.09 -16.09
N SER A 232 -10.88 10.13 -16.05
CA SER A 232 -10.06 9.11 -15.38
C SER A 232 -9.80 9.36 -13.89
N GLY A 233 -10.15 10.55 -13.39
CA GLY A 233 -9.84 11.00 -12.04
C GLY A 233 -10.33 10.03 -10.96
N PRO A 234 -11.60 9.60 -10.97
CA PRO A 234 -12.10 8.65 -9.98
C PRO A 234 -11.33 7.32 -9.95
N ALA A 235 -11.02 6.75 -11.12
CA ALA A 235 -10.24 5.51 -11.20
C ALA A 235 -8.80 5.69 -10.69
N MET A 236 -8.18 6.85 -10.99
CA MET A 236 -6.84 7.19 -10.48
C MET A 236 -6.84 7.44 -8.97
N SER A 237 -7.91 8.03 -8.41
CA SER A 237 -8.09 8.19 -6.97
C SER A 237 -8.19 6.83 -6.27
N ALA A 238 -8.98 5.91 -6.82
CA ALA A 238 -9.10 4.55 -6.29
C ALA A 238 -7.74 3.82 -6.35
N LEU A 239 -7.01 3.93 -7.44
CA LEU A 239 -5.67 3.37 -7.57
C LEU A 239 -4.67 3.98 -6.58
N TRP A 240 -4.69 5.30 -6.39
CA TRP A 240 -3.87 5.94 -5.38
C TRP A 240 -4.18 5.36 -4.00
N LEU A 241 -5.47 5.22 -3.67
CA LEU A 241 -5.94 4.65 -2.41
C LEU A 241 -5.48 3.21 -2.22
N TYR A 242 -5.43 2.40 -3.29
CA TYR A 242 -4.90 1.03 -3.26
C TYR A 242 -3.44 0.97 -2.80
N THR A 243 -2.64 1.98 -3.16
CA THR A 243 -1.22 2.05 -2.78
C THR A 243 -0.97 2.84 -1.48
N TYR A 244 -1.99 3.50 -0.93
CA TYR A 244 -1.86 4.36 0.22
C TYR A 244 -1.71 3.56 1.52
N GLN A 245 -0.73 3.95 2.36
CA GLN A 245 -0.40 3.28 3.62
C GLN A 245 -0.31 1.75 3.50
N ASP A 246 0.55 1.25 2.60
CA ASP A 246 0.84 -0.17 2.43
C ASP A 246 -0.40 -1.04 2.13
N GLY A 247 -1.36 -0.48 1.38
CA GLY A 247 -2.54 -1.23 0.94
C GLY A 247 -3.61 -1.41 2.02
N ARG A 248 -3.54 -0.67 3.13
CA ARG A 248 -4.60 -0.69 4.15
C ARG A 248 -5.99 -0.41 3.59
N TRP A 249 -6.08 0.31 2.48
CA TRP A 249 -7.33 0.66 1.82
C TRP A 249 -7.58 -0.11 0.52
N ALA A 250 -6.87 -1.22 0.29
CA ALA A 250 -6.94 -1.99 -0.96
C ALA A 250 -8.37 -2.49 -1.25
N LEU A 251 -9.09 -2.98 -0.23
CA LEU A 251 -10.48 -3.42 -0.41
C LEU A 251 -11.41 -2.25 -0.77
N GLU A 252 -11.20 -1.08 -0.17
CA GLU A 252 -11.99 0.12 -0.49
C GLU A 252 -11.72 0.60 -1.92
N ALA A 253 -10.45 0.62 -2.33
CA ALA A 253 -10.04 0.96 -3.68
C ALA A 253 -10.67 0.05 -4.74
N LEU A 254 -10.63 -1.27 -4.54
CA LEU A 254 -11.25 -2.23 -5.45
C LEU A 254 -12.75 -2.04 -5.57
N GLN A 255 -13.43 -1.75 -4.46
CA GLN A 255 -14.86 -1.49 -4.53
C GLN A 255 -15.22 -0.20 -5.26
N GLN A 256 -14.39 0.84 -5.16
CA GLN A 256 -14.55 2.05 -5.98
C GLN A 256 -14.38 1.73 -7.46
N LEU A 257 -13.36 0.94 -7.82
CA LEU A 257 -13.14 0.51 -9.19
C LEU A 257 -14.32 -0.34 -9.72
N TRP A 258 -14.89 -1.24 -8.90
CA TRP A 258 -16.08 -2.01 -9.31
C TRP A 258 -17.27 -1.12 -9.59
N GLN A 259 -17.58 -0.19 -8.70
CA GLN A 259 -18.68 0.74 -8.90
C GLN A 259 -18.50 1.59 -10.16
N LEU A 260 -17.28 2.05 -10.43
CA LEU A 260 -16.95 2.78 -11.66
C LEU A 260 -17.11 1.90 -12.91
N SER A 261 -16.64 0.66 -12.86
CA SER A 261 -16.78 -0.31 -13.94
C SER A 261 -18.24 -0.65 -14.23
N GLU A 262 -19.09 -0.82 -13.22
CA GLU A 262 -20.54 -1.00 -13.40
C GLU A 262 -21.19 0.24 -14.02
N GLY A 263 -20.64 1.42 -13.74
CA GLY A 263 -21.01 2.70 -14.35
C GLY A 263 -20.52 2.90 -15.79
N GLY A 264 -19.74 1.97 -16.35
CA GLY A 264 -19.23 2.03 -17.73
C GLY A 264 -17.85 2.69 -17.88
N ASP A 265 -17.11 2.89 -16.79
CA ASP A 265 -15.72 3.38 -16.86
C ASP A 265 -14.78 2.27 -17.35
N GLU A 266 -14.30 2.40 -18.59
CA GLU A 266 -13.42 1.43 -19.24
C GLU A 266 -12.05 1.30 -18.55
N LEU A 267 -11.54 2.40 -17.97
CA LEU A 267 -10.26 2.39 -17.25
C LEU A 267 -10.39 1.60 -15.96
N ALA A 268 -11.46 1.83 -15.19
CA ALA A 268 -11.73 1.07 -13.98
C ALA A 268 -11.91 -0.43 -14.27
N ALA A 269 -12.65 -0.78 -15.33
CA ALA A 269 -12.81 -2.17 -15.78
C ALA A 269 -11.46 -2.81 -16.14
N GLY A 270 -10.61 -2.07 -16.87
CA GLY A 270 -9.26 -2.50 -17.24
C GLY A 270 -8.36 -2.70 -16.02
N LEU A 271 -8.41 -1.81 -15.03
CA LEU A 271 -7.65 -1.92 -13.78
C LEU A 271 -8.09 -3.13 -12.95
N LEU A 272 -9.40 -3.36 -12.81
CA LEU A 272 -9.92 -4.53 -12.09
C LEU A 272 -9.51 -5.85 -12.71
N ALA A 273 -9.59 -5.95 -14.03
CA ALA A 273 -9.22 -7.17 -14.76
C ALA A 273 -7.75 -7.57 -14.57
N GLN A 274 -6.93 -6.66 -14.05
CA GLN A 274 -5.51 -6.88 -13.84
C GLN A 274 -5.12 -7.03 -12.37
N LEU A 275 -5.99 -6.58 -11.46
CA LEU A 275 -5.83 -6.78 -10.01
C LEU A 275 -6.36 -8.15 -9.56
N HIS A 276 -7.04 -8.88 -10.45
CA HIS A 276 -7.57 -10.23 -10.29
C HIS A 276 -6.69 -11.25 -11.03
#